data_AF-A0A2V9CEH6-F1
#
_entry.id   AF-A0A2V9CEH6-F1
#
_cell.length_a   1.000
_cell.length_b   1.000
_cell.length_c   1.000
_cell.angle_alpha   90.00
_cell.angle_beta   90.00
_cell.angle_gamma   90.00
#
_symmetry.space_group_name_H-M   'P 1'
#
loop_
_entity.id
_entity.type
_entity.pdbx_description
1 polymer ?
#
loop_
_entity_poly.entity_id
_entity_poly.type
_entity_poly.pdbx_seq_one_letter_code
_entity_poly.pdbx_strand_id
1 'polypeptide(L)'
;PHVFEETGRAGSILSYRSVADRGLFNFMLAKDFAESGDAANCVVYLRRAADEGYKDVGKARTDPAFAKVIADPSVKALLDEIAPVPVPPPVPPRS
;
A
#
# COMPACT_ATOMS: atom_id res chain seq x y z
N PRO A 1 19.33 -40.47 26.27
CA PRO A 1 19.92 -39.63 25.21
C PRO A 1 19.46 -40.05 23.81
N HIS A 2 18.46 -39.37 23.28
CA HIS A 2 18.43 -38.93 21.88
C HIS A 2 17.32 -37.89 21.78
N VAL A 3 17.74 -36.64 21.82
CA VAL A 3 16.91 -35.46 21.61
C VAL A 3 16.44 -35.53 20.17
N PHE A 4 15.12 -35.55 19.95
CA PHE A 4 14.55 -35.27 18.65
C PHE A 4 14.72 -33.77 18.41
N GLU A 5 15.77 -33.41 17.66
CA GLU A 5 16.01 -32.03 17.23
C GLU A 5 14.95 -31.61 16.21
N GLU A 6 14.13 -30.69 16.70
CA GLU A 6 13.65 -29.47 16.07
C GLU A 6 12.88 -29.53 14.73
N THR A 7 11.68 -28.99 14.85
CA THR A 7 10.64 -28.84 13.84
C THR A 7 11.05 -27.84 12.77
N GLY A 8 11.59 -28.31 11.64
CA GLY A 8 11.69 -27.54 10.40
C GLY A 8 10.38 -27.49 9.61
N ARG A 9 9.25 -27.13 10.26
CA ARG A 9 7.94 -26.90 9.60
C ARG A 9 7.41 -25.51 9.93
N ALA A 10 8.21 -24.48 9.67
CA ALA A 10 7.78 -23.08 9.79
C ALA A 10 7.97 -22.35 8.45
N GLY A 11 7.50 -22.94 7.34
CA GLY A 11 7.74 -22.41 6.00
C GLY A 11 6.69 -21.43 5.45
N SER A 12 5.55 -21.17 6.12
CA SER A 12 4.45 -20.49 5.40
C SER A 12 3.53 -19.55 6.20
N ILE A 13 3.76 -19.31 7.50
CA ILE A 13 2.87 -18.42 8.28
C ILE A 13 3.33 -16.94 8.25
N LEU A 14 4.58 -16.66 7.84
CA LEU A 14 5.12 -15.29 7.88
C LEU A 14 4.65 -14.39 6.72
N SER A 15 4.18 -14.96 5.60
CA SER A 15 3.95 -14.18 4.38
C SER A 15 2.79 -13.18 4.49
N TYR A 16 1.71 -13.53 5.21
CA TYR A 16 0.50 -12.69 5.25
C TYR A 16 0.66 -11.40 6.06
N ARG A 17 1.42 -11.45 7.19
CA ARG A 17 1.69 -10.24 7.97
C ARG A 17 2.64 -9.29 7.24
N SER A 18 3.65 -9.83 6.55
CA SER A 18 4.65 -9.02 5.87
C SER A 18 4.09 -8.20 4.72
N VAL A 19 3.11 -8.70 3.96
CA VAL A 19 2.54 -7.94 2.84
C VAL A 19 1.71 -6.75 3.32
N ALA A 20 0.89 -6.94 4.36
CA ALA A 20 0.17 -5.84 5.02
C ALA A 20 1.13 -4.80 5.63
N ASP A 21 2.25 -5.27 6.19
CA ASP A 21 3.29 -4.41 6.75
C ASP A 21 3.99 -3.57 5.68
N ARG A 22 4.29 -4.14 4.51
CA ARG A 22 4.91 -3.40 3.40
C ARG A 22 3.97 -2.36 2.80
N GLY A 23 2.70 -2.69 2.60
CA GLY A 23 1.70 -1.71 2.14
C GLY A 23 1.57 -0.52 3.09
N LEU A 24 1.51 -0.80 4.40
CA LEU A 24 1.52 0.23 5.44
C LEU A 24 2.83 1.04 5.46
N PHE A 25 3.98 0.38 5.32
CA PHE A 25 5.29 1.02 5.28
C PHE A 25 5.40 2.01 4.12
N ASN A 26 4.99 1.61 2.91
CA ASN A 26 4.94 2.52 1.77
C ASN A 26 3.97 3.68 2.01
N PHE A 27 2.83 3.43 2.64
CA PHE A 27 1.90 4.50 3.01
C PHE A 27 2.51 5.49 4.01
N MET A 28 3.27 5.02 5.00
CA MET A 28 3.99 5.88 5.94
C MET A 28 5.10 6.69 5.26
N LEU A 29 5.84 6.10 4.31
CA LEU A 29 6.79 6.85 3.50
C LEU A 29 6.09 7.94 2.68
N ALA A 30 4.98 7.61 2.03
CA ALA A 30 4.19 8.59 1.31
C ALA A 30 3.74 9.75 2.21
N LYS A 31 3.37 9.44 3.45
CA LYS A 31 3.00 10.43 4.47
C LYS A 31 4.14 11.39 4.77
N ASP A 32 5.35 10.87 4.99
CA ASP A 32 6.55 11.69 5.25
C ASP A 32 6.90 12.63 4.09
N PHE A 33 6.86 12.11 2.86
CA PHE A 33 7.07 12.93 1.66
C PHE A 33 5.96 13.97 1.47
N ALA A 34 4.71 13.61 1.80
CA ALA A 34 3.58 14.52 1.75
C ALA A 34 3.70 15.67 2.77
N GLU A 35 4.15 15.37 3.99
CA GLU A 35 4.43 16.39 5.02
C GLU A 35 5.56 17.34 4.58
N SER A 36 6.55 16.80 3.86
CA SER A 36 7.64 17.57 3.26
C SER A 36 7.18 18.40 2.05
N GLY A 37 5.98 18.16 1.52
CA GLY A 37 5.45 18.82 0.32
C GLY A 37 5.93 18.21 -1.00
N ASP A 38 6.56 17.04 -0.96
CA ASP A 38 7.08 16.34 -2.13
C ASP A 38 6.01 15.44 -2.75
N ALA A 39 5.18 16.05 -3.60
CA ALA A 39 4.08 15.37 -4.27
C ALA A 39 4.56 14.25 -5.22
N ALA A 40 5.73 14.41 -5.84
CA ALA A 40 6.29 13.45 -6.78
C ALA A 40 6.62 12.11 -6.11
N ASN A 41 7.34 12.13 -4.99
CA ASN A 41 7.66 10.92 -4.24
C ASN A 41 6.42 10.36 -3.54
N CYS A 42 5.56 11.23 -2.97
CA CYS A 42 4.31 10.80 -2.35
C CYS A 42 3.46 9.90 -3.26
N VAL A 43 3.27 10.29 -4.53
CA VAL A 43 2.53 9.50 -5.53
C VAL A 43 3.14 8.11 -5.76
N VAL A 44 4.46 8.02 -5.83
CA VAL A 44 5.16 6.76 -6.09
C VAL A 44 4.90 5.76 -4.96
N TYR A 45 5.01 6.23 -3.71
CA TYR A 45 4.81 5.37 -2.54
C TYR A 45 3.34 5.05 -2.28
N LEU A 46 2.40 5.97 -2.52
CA LEU A 46 0.95 5.67 -2.46
C LEU A 46 0.57 4.57 -3.44
N ARG A 47 1.11 4.60 -4.66
CA ARG A 47 0.85 3.57 -5.67
C ARG A 47 1.41 2.22 -5.25
N ARG A 48 2.63 2.19 -4.70
CA ARG A 48 3.21 0.96 -4.13
C ARG A 48 2.39 0.42 -2.97
N ALA A 49 1.93 1.28 -2.06
CA ALA A 49 1.07 0.87 -0.96
C ALA A 49 -0.21 0.18 -1.46
N ALA A 50 -0.83 0.74 -2.50
CA ALA A 50 -2.02 0.15 -3.13
C ALA A 50 -1.71 -1.19 -3.83
N ASP A 51 -0.61 -1.27 -4.57
CA ASP A 51 -0.16 -2.48 -5.29
C ASP A 51 0.15 -3.63 -4.31
N GLU A 52 0.73 -3.31 -3.15
CA GLU A 52 0.95 -4.27 -2.06
C GLU A 52 -0.32 -4.62 -1.27
N GLY A 53 -1.48 -4.08 -1.66
CA GLY A 53 -2.78 -4.45 -1.11
C GLY A 53 -3.17 -3.69 0.16
N TYR A 54 -2.54 -2.54 0.44
CA TYR A 54 -2.98 -1.66 1.52
C TYR A 54 -4.37 -1.10 1.18
N LYS A 55 -5.36 -1.39 2.03
CA LYS A 55 -6.77 -1.00 1.79
C LYS A 55 -7.08 0.42 2.24
N ASP A 56 -6.20 0.97 3.06
CA ASP A 56 -6.37 2.26 3.72
C ASP A 56 -5.70 3.41 2.97
N VAL A 57 -5.26 3.21 1.71
CA VAL A 57 -4.63 4.26 0.90
C VAL A 57 -5.57 5.46 0.71
N GLY A 58 -6.88 5.22 0.66
CA GLY A 58 -7.90 6.27 0.61
C GLY A 58 -7.88 7.23 1.80
N LYS A 59 -7.31 6.84 2.95
CA LYS A 59 -7.16 7.72 4.12
C LYS A 59 -6.25 8.92 3.84
N ALA A 60 -5.39 8.85 2.82
CA ALA A 60 -4.59 10.00 2.38
C ALA A 60 -5.46 11.20 1.97
N ARG A 61 -6.72 11.02 1.54
CA ARG A 61 -7.63 12.14 1.25
C ARG A 61 -8.04 12.93 2.48
N THR A 62 -8.10 12.26 3.63
CA THR A 62 -8.56 12.83 4.90
C THR A 62 -7.43 13.14 5.88
N ASP A 63 -6.23 12.62 5.63
CA ASP A 63 -5.09 12.78 6.53
C ASP A 63 -4.40 14.14 6.29
N PRO A 64 -4.21 14.96 7.35
CA PRO A 64 -3.65 16.31 7.22
C PRO A 64 -2.20 16.32 6.73
N ALA A 65 -1.45 15.23 6.87
CA ALA A 65 -0.11 15.13 6.29
C ALA A 65 -0.11 15.26 4.77
N PHE A 66 -1.20 14.84 4.13
CA PHE A 66 -1.36 14.94 2.69
C PHE A 66 -1.94 16.29 2.25
N ALA A 67 -2.35 17.16 3.16
CA ALA A 67 -2.98 18.45 2.83
C ALA A 67 -2.09 19.33 1.94
N LYS A 68 -0.76 19.22 2.06
CA LYS A 68 0.20 19.98 1.23
C LYS A 68 0.26 19.48 -0.22
N VAL A 69 0.03 18.19 -0.43
CA VAL A 69 0.19 17.53 -1.74
C VAL A 69 -1.15 17.12 -2.37
N ILE A 70 -2.26 17.13 -1.61
CA ILE A 70 -3.61 16.80 -2.10
C ILE A 70 -4.10 17.77 -3.18
N ALA A 71 -3.57 19.00 -3.19
CA ALA A 71 -3.82 20.00 -4.22
C ALA A 71 -3.10 19.67 -5.54
N ASP A 72 -2.07 18.82 -5.49
CA ASP A 72 -1.34 18.41 -6.69
C ASP A 72 -2.21 17.48 -7.56
N PRO A 73 -2.31 17.76 -8.87
CA PRO A 73 -3.13 16.96 -9.78
C PRO A 73 -2.66 15.50 -9.86
N SER A 74 -1.36 15.22 -9.67
CA SER A 74 -0.81 13.85 -9.75
C SER A 74 -1.29 13.01 -8.58
N VAL A 75 -1.26 13.58 -7.36
CA VAL A 75 -1.75 12.91 -6.14
C VAL A 75 -3.25 12.72 -6.21
N LYS A 76 -3.99 13.73 -6.66
CA LYS A 76 -5.45 13.64 -6.81
C LYS A 76 -5.84 12.57 -7.84
N ALA A 77 -5.19 12.55 -9.01
CA ALA A 77 -5.45 11.56 -10.06
C ALA A 77 -5.14 10.15 -9.57
N LEU A 78 -4.01 9.96 -8.87
CA LEU A 78 -3.68 8.67 -8.28
C LEU A 78 -4.77 8.28 -7.28
N LEU A 79 -5.11 9.12 -6.29
CA LEU A 79 -6.13 8.79 -5.30
C LEU A 79 -7.51 8.52 -5.92
N ASP A 80 -7.81 9.04 -7.10
CA ASP A 80 -9.02 8.69 -7.86
C ASP A 80 -8.90 7.33 -8.57
N GLU A 81 -7.71 7.01 -9.09
CA GLU A 81 -7.38 5.73 -9.75
C GLU A 81 -7.30 4.54 -8.78
N ILE A 82 -6.73 4.72 -7.57
CA ILE A 82 -6.56 3.67 -6.54
C ILE A 82 -7.63 3.66 -5.44
N ALA A 83 -8.42 4.73 -5.33
CA ALA A 83 -9.74 4.64 -4.69
C ALA A 83 -10.86 4.70 -5.75
N PRO A 84 -10.82 3.85 -6.81
CA PRO A 84 -11.97 3.77 -7.67
C PRO A 84 -13.07 3.11 -6.83
N VAL A 85 -14.31 3.54 -7.06
CA VAL A 85 -15.48 2.66 -6.91
C VAL A 85 -15.06 1.25 -7.33
N PRO A 86 -15.35 0.18 -6.56
CA PRO A 86 -14.87 -1.17 -6.85
C PRO A 86 -15.16 -1.52 -8.31
N VAL A 87 -14.16 -1.37 -9.18
CA VAL A 87 -14.25 -1.85 -10.54
C VAL A 87 -14.20 -3.38 -10.43
N PRO A 88 -15.19 -4.11 -10.97
CA PRO A 88 -15.14 -5.56 -10.95
C PRO A 88 -13.82 -6.01 -11.59
N PRO A 89 -13.23 -7.12 -11.11
CA PRO A 89 -11.95 -7.61 -11.60
C PRO A 89 -11.99 -7.70 -13.13
N PRO A 90 -10.85 -7.48 -13.82
CA PRO A 90 -10.80 -7.63 -15.27
C PRO A 90 -11.32 -9.01 -15.62
N VAL A 91 -12.43 -9.07 -16.35
CA VAL A 91 -12.99 -10.32 -16.84
C VAL A 91 -11.86 -11.04 -17.60
N PRO A 92 -11.47 -12.27 -17.21
CA PRO A 92 -10.52 -13.02 -18.02
C PRO A 92 -11.16 -13.25 -19.40
N PRO A 93 -10.40 -13.16 -20.50
CA PRO A 93 -10.93 -13.48 -21.81
C PRO A 93 -11.46 -14.92 -21.78
N ARG A 94 -12.79 -15.06 -21.93
CA ARG A 94 -13.42 -16.37 -22.06
C ARG A 94 -12.96 -16.96 -23.39
N SER A 95 -12.41 -18.17 -23.32
CA SER A 95 -11.86 -18.96 -24.43
C SER A 95 -12.75 -19.04 -25.65
#